data_AF-A0A1V6KK32-F1
#
_entry.id   AF-A0A1V6KK32-F1
#
_cell.length_a   1.000
_cell.length_b   1.000
_cell.length_c   1.000
_cell.angle_alpha   90.00
_cell.angle_beta   90.00
_cell.angle_gamma   90.00
#
_symmetry.space_group_name_H-M   'P 1'
#
loop_
_entity.id
_entity.type
_entity.pdbx_description
1 polymer ?
#
loop_
_entity_poly.entity_id
_entity_poly.type
_entity_poly.pdbx_seq_one_letter_code
_entity_poly.pdbx_strand_id
1 'polypeptide(L)'
;MKKVIYSDELAPRRRGAWAIIIGPGDELELFAGESIPGKVAVVGCDYTKNGVWSHSTYRLQVAEGVRFLHGHFGFETGTFTEGLRAATGQPTDRWYEVANVLGVSLPVAQNFLRTWLKEAHRLDQVEADLASLDEESPTGAATVTITYGAPTRAARERGFWEWPVRILDEDGQEVGRVSPGGEPSGEVRILKRETSSGYGGGYVSLILAVPEGCRAEHGPAPGEKTWAEQEAEERLLQTASEWLKTYGKKAVHVATKEYPYGRARVLAYAESQGCPIPREYSRQASDLWEFLGEVKSLAQKQKK
;
A
#
# COMPACT_ATOMS: atom_id res chain seq x y z
N MET A 1 -18.65 -3.62 -51.66
CA MET A 1 -17.35 -2.89 -51.62
C MET A 1 -17.54 -1.50 -51.02
N LYS A 2 -16.76 -1.15 -50.01
CA LYS A 2 -16.86 0.15 -49.30
C LYS A 2 -15.72 1.07 -49.75
N LYS A 3 -16.04 2.32 -50.08
CA LYS A 3 -15.03 3.36 -50.35
C LYS A 3 -14.60 4.00 -49.05
N VAL A 4 -13.30 4.07 -48.80
CA VAL A 4 -12.70 4.68 -47.61
C VAL A 4 -11.64 5.68 -48.06
N ILE A 5 -11.55 6.82 -47.37
CA ILE A 5 -10.49 7.80 -47.58
C ILE A 5 -9.62 7.77 -46.32
N TYR A 6 -8.33 7.54 -46.50
CA TYR A 6 -7.34 7.50 -45.43
C TYR A 6 -6.22 8.50 -45.71
N SER A 7 -5.78 9.22 -44.70
CA SER A 7 -4.62 10.12 -44.78
C SER A 7 -3.57 9.65 -43.77
N ASP A 8 -2.32 9.54 -44.20
CA ASP A 8 -1.18 9.24 -43.32
C ASP A 8 -0.61 10.49 -42.62
N GLU A 9 -1.38 11.58 -42.62
CA GLU A 9 -1.01 12.84 -41.99
C GLU A 9 -0.72 12.69 -40.50
N LEU A 10 0.37 13.32 -40.05
CA LEU A 10 0.72 13.39 -38.63
C LEU A 10 -0.32 14.21 -37.87
N ALA A 11 -0.72 13.73 -36.70
CA ALA A 11 -1.49 14.51 -35.75
C ALA A 11 -0.58 15.46 -34.93
N PRO A 12 -1.15 16.47 -34.23
CA PRO A 12 -0.41 17.36 -33.33
C PRO A 12 0.55 16.61 -32.41
N ARG A 13 1.69 17.24 -32.06
CA ARG A 13 2.82 16.58 -31.37
C ARG A 13 3.51 15.46 -32.17
N ARG A 14 3.36 15.47 -33.51
CA ARG A 14 3.95 14.48 -34.44
C ARG A 14 3.51 13.05 -34.14
N ARG A 15 2.24 12.86 -33.77
CA ARG A 15 1.68 11.53 -33.55
C ARG A 15 1.46 10.84 -34.89
N GLY A 16 2.02 9.64 -35.02
CA GLY A 16 1.89 8.85 -36.25
C GLY A 16 0.43 8.51 -36.55
N ALA A 17 0.06 8.52 -37.82
CA ALA A 17 -1.15 7.85 -38.28
C ALA A 17 -0.91 6.34 -38.33
N TRP A 18 -1.97 5.57 -38.11
CA TRP A 18 -1.98 4.14 -38.28
C TRP A 18 -3.26 3.71 -38.99
N ALA A 19 -3.16 2.63 -39.75
CA ALA A 19 -4.29 1.99 -40.41
C ALA A 19 -4.12 0.47 -40.34
N ILE A 20 -5.18 -0.19 -39.88
CA ILE A 20 -5.25 -1.63 -39.67
C ILE A 20 -6.36 -2.19 -40.56
N ILE A 21 -6.02 -3.25 -41.28
CA ILE A 21 -6.92 -4.04 -42.10
C ILE A 21 -7.24 -5.31 -41.32
N ILE A 22 -8.53 -5.56 -41.12
CA ILE A 22 -9.05 -6.75 -40.45
C ILE A 22 -9.78 -7.57 -41.50
N GLY A 23 -9.17 -8.68 -41.90
CA GLY A 23 -9.73 -9.65 -42.84
C GLY A 23 -10.70 -10.63 -42.20
N PRO A 24 -11.46 -11.39 -43.01
CA PRO A 24 -12.30 -12.47 -42.51
C PRO A 24 -11.46 -13.59 -41.88
N GLY A 25 -11.81 -14.02 -40.66
CA GLY A 25 -11.11 -15.10 -39.96
C GLY A 25 -9.90 -14.65 -39.11
N ASP A 26 -10.01 -13.51 -38.44
CA ASP A 26 -8.98 -12.97 -37.52
C ASP A 26 -7.64 -12.61 -38.19
N GLU A 27 -7.67 -12.15 -39.44
CA GLU A 27 -6.45 -11.69 -40.10
C GLU A 27 -6.21 -10.20 -39.83
N LEU A 28 -5.09 -9.85 -39.18
CA LEU A 28 -4.69 -8.46 -38.93
C LEU A 28 -3.46 -8.08 -39.75
N GLU A 29 -3.55 -7.00 -40.51
CA GLU A 29 -2.44 -6.45 -41.29
C GLU A 29 -2.39 -4.93 -41.20
N LEU A 30 -1.17 -4.37 -41.21
CA LEU A 30 -0.98 -2.92 -41.28
C LEU A 30 -1.07 -2.46 -42.73
N PHE A 31 -1.81 -1.38 -42.95
CA PHE A 31 -1.83 -0.74 -44.25
C PHE A 31 -0.62 0.21 -44.39
N ALA A 32 0.26 -0.11 -45.33
CA ALA A 32 1.48 0.66 -45.60
C ALA A 32 1.40 1.51 -46.88
N GLY A 33 0.19 1.75 -47.43
CA GLY A 33 0.00 2.53 -48.66
C GLY A 33 -0.09 1.72 -49.95
N GLU A 34 0.05 0.39 -49.87
CA GLU A 34 0.00 -0.53 -51.02
C GLU A 34 -1.29 -1.32 -51.07
N SER A 35 -1.68 -1.75 -52.28
CA SER A 35 -2.87 -2.60 -52.46
C SER A 35 -2.59 -4.01 -51.96
N ILE A 36 -3.50 -4.55 -51.15
CA ILE A 36 -3.42 -5.91 -50.62
C ILE A 36 -4.44 -6.78 -51.37
N PRO A 37 -3.99 -7.75 -52.18
CA PRO A 37 -4.87 -8.62 -52.95
C PRO A 37 -5.95 -9.27 -52.09
N GLY A 38 -7.20 -9.19 -52.53
CA GLY A 38 -8.34 -9.77 -51.82
C GLY A 38 -8.87 -8.96 -50.63
N LYS A 39 -8.16 -7.92 -50.16
CA LYS A 39 -8.57 -7.13 -48.98
C LYS A 39 -8.84 -5.65 -49.30
N VAL A 40 -7.84 -4.95 -49.81
CA VAL A 40 -7.91 -3.49 -50.04
C VAL A 40 -7.22 -3.13 -51.36
N ALA A 41 -7.91 -2.40 -52.23
CA ALA A 41 -7.34 -1.85 -53.45
C ALA A 41 -7.18 -0.32 -53.32
N VAL A 42 -5.99 0.19 -53.63
CA VAL A 42 -5.72 1.63 -53.71
C VAL A 42 -6.16 2.13 -55.09
N VAL A 43 -7.19 2.96 -55.12
CA VAL A 43 -7.78 3.51 -56.35
C VAL A 43 -7.14 4.83 -56.76
N GLY A 44 -6.54 5.53 -55.80
CA GLY A 44 -5.80 6.76 -56.05
C GLY A 44 -4.99 7.17 -54.82
N CYS A 45 -3.91 7.92 -55.06
CA CYS A 45 -3.05 8.49 -54.05
C CYS A 45 -2.74 9.94 -54.43
N ASP A 46 -3.05 10.88 -53.53
CA ASP A 46 -2.74 12.29 -53.68
C ASP A 46 -1.68 12.66 -52.64
N TYR A 47 -0.53 13.18 -53.08
CA TYR A 47 0.54 13.60 -52.18
C TYR A 47 0.54 15.10 -51.97
N THR A 48 0.55 15.53 -50.71
CA THR A 48 0.64 16.92 -50.29
C THR A 48 1.97 17.17 -49.60
N LYS A 49 2.81 18.03 -50.20
CA LYS A 49 4.12 18.40 -49.64
C LYS A 49 3.98 19.53 -48.62
N ASN A 50 4.32 19.28 -47.36
CA ASN A 50 4.24 20.25 -46.27
C ASN A 50 5.36 20.05 -45.22
N GLY A 51 6.60 19.80 -45.67
CA GLY A 51 7.75 19.57 -44.79
C GLY A 51 7.55 18.34 -43.91
N VAL A 52 7.66 18.50 -42.59
CA VAL A 52 7.40 17.43 -41.60
C VAL A 52 5.94 16.96 -41.62
N TRP A 53 5.01 17.78 -42.11
CA TRP A 53 3.57 17.49 -42.21
C TRP A 53 3.17 17.01 -43.61
N SER A 54 4.15 16.67 -44.47
CA SER A 54 3.85 16.10 -45.77
C SER A 54 3.13 14.76 -45.58
N HIS A 55 2.09 14.52 -46.38
CA HIS A 55 1.25 13.34 -46.24
C HIS A 55 0.64 12.93 -47.57
N SER A 56 0.19 11.68 -47.63
CA SER A 56 -0.48 11.05 -48.75
C SER A 56 -1.92 10.73 -48.34
N THR A 57 -2.86 11.18 -49.17
CA THR A 57 -4.27 10.80 -49.04
C THR A 57 -4.56 9.65 -50.01
N TYR A 58 -4.93 8.50 -49.45
CA TYR A 58 -5.27 7.30 -50.18
C TYR A 58 -6.78 7.15 -50.32
N ARG A 59 -7.24 6.87 -51.53
CA ARG A 59 -8.63 6.52 -51.82
C ARG A 59 -8.70 5.01 -51.99
N LEU A 60 -9.32 4.34 -51.03
CA LEU A 60 -9.30 2.88 -50.89
C LEU A 60 -10.66 2.28 -51.25
N GLN A 61 -10.63 1.13 -51.91
CA GLN A 61 -11.76 0.21 -52.03
C GLN A 61 -11.52 -1.02 -51.16
N VAL A 62 -12.39 -1.20 -50.17
CA VAL A 62 -12.32 -2.31 -49.23
C VAL A 62 -13.27 -3.41 -49.68
N ALA A 63 -12.76 -4.64 -49.71
CA ALA A 63 -13.52 -5.85 -50.03
C ALA A 63 -14.65 -6.09 -49.03
N GLU A 64 -15.65 -6.88 -49.44
CA GLU A 64 -16.78 -7.22 -48.57
C GLU A 64 -16.32 -8.14 -47.43
N GLY A 65 -16.76 -7.87 -46.19
CA GLY A 65 -16.34 -8.60 -44.99
C GLY A 65 -15.01 -8.12 -44.37
N VAL A 66 -14.28 -7.21 -45.03
CA VAL A 66 -13.04 -6.63 -44.50
C VAL A 66 -13.35 -5.32 -43.76
N ARG A 67 -12.86 -5.19 -42.52
CA ARG A 67 -12.94 -3.93 -41.76
C ARG A 67 -11.64 -3.15 -41.90
N PHE A 68 -11.78 -1.84 -42.07
CA PHE A 68 -10.65 -0.92 -42.13
C PHE A 68 -10.78 0.05 -40.96
N LEU A 69 -9.81 0.01 -40.05
CA LEU A 69 -9.71 0.93 -38.91
C LEU A 69 -8.50 1.83 -39.11
N HIS A 70 -8.66 3.11 -38.83
CA HIS A 70 -7.56 4.06 -38.90
C HIS A 70 -7.68 5.10 -37.80
N GLY A 71 -6.55 5.70 -37.44
CA GLY A 71 -6.49 6.72 -36.41
C GLY A 71 -5.07 7.21 -36.21
N HIS A 72 -4.86 7.86 -35.08
CA HIS A 72 -3.56 8.37 -34.66
C HIS A 72 -3.17 7.80 -33.31
N PHE A 73 -1.88 7.78 -33.00
CA PHE A 73 -1.45 7.54 -31.63
C PHE A 73 -2.03 8.61 -30.68
N GLY A 74 -2.27 8.22 -29.43
CA GLY A 74 -2.88 9.06 -28.40
C GLY A 74 -2.26 10.45 -28.27
N PHE A 75 -3.10 11.46 -28.06
CA PHE A 75 -2.63 12.83 -27.94
C PHE A 75 -1.80 13.04 -26.67
N GLU A 76 -2.28 12.51 -25.55
CA GLU A 76 -1.66 12.69 -24.24
C GLU A 76 -0.48 11.73 -24.04
N THR A 77 -0.75 10.43 -24.15
CA THR A 77 0.23 9.39 -23.82
C THR A 77 1.09 8.97 -25.00
N GLY A 78 0.66 9.26 -26.24
CA GLY A 78 1.32 8.75 -27.44
C GLY A 78 1.13 7.25 -27.67
N THR A 79 0.25 6.60 -26.92
CA THR A 79 0.03 5.15 -26.99
C THR A 79 -1.00 4.78 -28.04
N PHE A 80 -0.89 3.55 -28.55
CA PHE A 80 -1.86 3.01 -29.50
C PHE A 80 -3.24 2.82 -28.86
N THR A 81 -3.32 2.40 -27.60
CA THR A 81 -4.60 2.14 -26.90
C THR A 81 -5.42 3.42 -26.77
N GLU A 82 -4.82 4.53 -26.34
CA GLU A 82 -5.50 5.83 -26.30
C GLU A 82 -5.98 6.24 -27.71
N GLY A 83 -5.14 6.02 -28.72
CA GLY A 83 -5.49 6.27 -30.12
C GLY A 83 -6.66 5.44 -30.63
N LEU A 84 -6.67 4.14 -30.28
CA LEU A 84 -7.73 3.20 -30.64
C LEU A 84 -9.04 3.56 -29.95
N ARG A 85 -9.00 3.95 -28.67
CA ARG A 85 -10.15 4.50 -27.94
C ARG A 85 -10.69 5.74 -28.61
N ALA A 86 -9.82 6.68 -29.00
CA ALA A 86 -10.24 7.90 -29.69
C ALA A 86 -10.90 7.61 -31.05
N ALA A 87 -10.38 6.62 -31.79
CA ALA A 87 -10.92 6.23 -33.09
C ALA A 87 -12.25 5.46 -33.02
N THR A 88 -12.48 4.69 -31.95
CA THR A 88 -13.61 3.76 -31.84
C THR A 88 -14.64 4.15 -30.79
N GLY A 89 -14.30 5.05 -29.86
CA GLY A 89 -15.13 5.45 -28.73
C GLY A 89 -15.31 4.36 -27.66
N GLN A 90 -14.56 3.26 -27.74
CA GLN A 90 -14.70 2.10 -26.87
C GLN A 90 -13.51 1.99 -25.88
N PRO A 91 -13.70 1.38 -24.70
CA PRO A 91 -12.60 1.12 -23.77
C PRO A 91 -11.58 0.17 -24.39
N THR A 92 -10.31 0.36 -24.03
CA THR A 92 -9.15 -0.33 -24.64
C THR A 92 -8.01 -0.46 -23.61
N ASP A 93 -8.35 -0.57 -22.32
CA ASP A 93 -7.37 -0.63 -21.24
C ASP A 93 -6.85 -2.06 -21.02
N ARG A 94 -7.61 -3.06 -21.48
CA ARG A 94 -7.32 -4.50 -21.29
C ARG A 94 -7.20 -5.26 -22.61
N TRP A 95 -6.57 -6.44 -22.57
CA TRP A 95 -6.33 -7.25 -23.78
C TRP A 95 -7.64 -7.69 -24.46
N TYR A 96 -8.65 -8.11 -23.68
CA TYR A 96 -9.93 -8.52 -24.26
C TYR A 96 -10.69 -7.33 -24.88
N GLU A 97 -10.54 -6.13 -24.33
CA GLU A 97 -11.18 -4.93 -24.85
C GLU A 97 -10.59 -4.55 -26.20
N VAL A 98 -9.27 -4.55 -26.29
CA VAL A 98 -8.55 -4.32 -27.54
C VAL A 98 -8.93 -5.37 -28.60
N ALA A 99 -9.00 -6.66 -28.22
CA ALA A 99 -9.41 -7.73 -29.12
C ALA A 99 -10.86 -7.55 -29.63
N ASN A 100 -11.80 -7.18 -28.74
CA ASN A 100 -13.19 -6.91 -29.09
C ASN A 100 -13.34 -5.72 -30.04
N VAL A 101 -12.60 -4.63 -29.78
CA VAL A 101 -12.61 -3.43 -30.62
C VAL A 101 -12.08 -3.74 -32.02
N LEU A 102 -10.99 -4.50 -32.10
CA LEU A 102 -10.42 -4.99 -33.36
C LEU A 102 -11.32 -6.07 -34.01
N GLY A 103 -12.20 -6.71 -33.24
CA GLY A 103 -13.10 -7.76 -33.71
C GLY A 103 -12.38 -9.05 -34.08
N VAL A 104 -11.31 -9.39 -33.34
CA VAL A 104 -10.50 -10.60 -33.55
C VAL A 104 -10.35 -11.38 -32.23
N SER A 105 -9.90 -12.62 -32.30
CA SER A 105 -9.52 -13.37 -31.11
C SER A 105 -8.32 -12.74 -30.36
N LEU A 106 -8.33 -12.89 -29.04
CA LEU A 106 -7.33 -12.34 -28.13
C LEU A 106 -5.89 -12.80 -28.45
N PRO A 107 -5.61 -14.08 -28.78
CA PRO A 107 -4.25 -14.51 -29.12
C PRO A 107 -3.71 -13.84 -30.39
N VAL A 108 -4.58 -13.60 -31.37
CA VAL A 108 -4.22 -12.91 -32.62
C VAL A 108 -3.88 -11.45 -32.34
N ALA A 109 -4.73 -10.76 -31.58
CA ALA A 109 -4.48 -9.38 -31.17
C ALA A 109 -3.16 -9.24 -30.39
N GLN A 110 -2.89 -10.16 -29.46
CA GLN A 110 -1.64 -10.20 -28.69
C GLN A 110 -0.41 -10.39 -29.57
N ASN A 111 -0.41 -11.38 -30.46
CA ASN A 111 0.73 -11.67 -31.33
C ASN A 111 1.04 -10.51 -32.29
N PHE A 112 -0.02 -9.94 -32.88
CA PHE A 112 0.10 -8.79 -33.77
C PHE A 112 0.65 -7.56 -33.05
N LEU A 113 0.04 -7.17 -31.92
CA LEU A 113 0.44 -5.97 -31.19
C LEU A 113 1.81 -6.10 -30.55
N ARG A 114 2.23 -7.29 -30.10
CA ARG A 114 3.61 -7.52 -29.61
C ARG A 114 4.67 -7.38 -30.70
N THR A 115 4.32 -7.76 -31.93
CA THR A 115 5.25 -7.68 -33.08
C THR A 115 5.36 -6.23 -33.57
N TRP A 116 4.25 -5.49 -33.57
CA TRP A 116 4.19 -4.14 -34.09
C TRP A 116 4.58 -3.06 -33.05
N LEU A 117 4.12 -3.19 -31.80
CA LEU A 117 4.28 -2.18 -30.76
C LEU A 117 5.19 -2.69 -29.63
N LYS A 118 6.24 -1.92 -29.35
CA LYS A 118 7.10 -2.15 -28.17
C LYS A 118 6.35 -1.93 -26.84
N GLU A 119 5.29 -1.13 -26.85
CA GLU A 119 4.50 -0.79 -25.66
C GLU A 119 3.47 -1.86 -25.27
N ALA A 120 3.34 -2.95 -26.04
CA ALA A 120 2.42 -4.04 -25.73
C ALA A 120 2.67 -4.65 -24.33
N HIS A 121 3.91 -4.57 -23.82
CA HIS A 121 4.27 -4.97 -22.46
C HIS A 121 3.48 -4.25 -21.36
N ARG A 122 2.96 -3.04 -21.61
CA ARG A 122 2.12 -2.34 -20.62
C ARG A 122 0.78 -3.04 -20.42
N LEU A 123 0.18 -3.58 -21.48
CA LEU A 123 -1.06 -4.37 -21.36
C LEU A 123 -0.80 -5.70 -20.66
N ASP A 124 0.35 -6.32 -20.92
CA ASP A 124 0.79 -7.52 -20.19
C ASP A 124 0.96 -7.22 -18.68
N GLN A 125 1.53 -6.07 -18.32
CA GLN A 125 1.65 -5.65 -16.93
C GLN A 125 0.29 -5.43 -16.28
N VAL A 126 -0.66 -4.80 -16.98
CA VAL A 126 -2.02 -4.56 -16.44
C VAL A 126 -2.74 -5.88 -16.17
N GLU A 127 -2.68 -6.87 -17.06
CA GLU A 127 -3.27 -8.19 -16.78
C GLU A 127 -2.53 -8.92 -15.65
N ALA A 128 -1.21 -8.80 -15.55
CA ALA A 128 -0.43 -9.40 -14.46
C ALA A 128 -0.78 -8.79 -13.09
N ASP A 129 -0.91 -7.46 -13.04
CA ASP A 129 -1.32 -6.73 -11.84
C ASP A 129 -2.75 -7.14 -11.44
N LEU A 130 -3.67 -7.26 -12.40
CA LEU A 130 -5.03 -7.72 -12.12
C LEU A 130 -5.09 -9.19 -11.67
N ALA A 131 -4.32 -10.08 -12.29
CA ALA A 131 -4.21 -11.47 -11.88
C ALA A 131 -3.65 -11.60 -10.46
N SER A 132 -2.69 -10.74 -10.08
CA SER A 132 -2.21 -10.70 -8.69
C SER A 132 -3.31 -10.29 -7.70
N LEU A 133 -4.20 -9.37 -8.07
CA LEU A 133 -5.31 -8.95 -7.20
C LEU A 133 -6.36 -10.05 -7.00
N ASP A 134 -6.60 -10.87 -8.03
CA ASP A 134 -7.54 -12.00 -7.96
C ASP A 134 -6.95 -13.19 -7.16
N GLU A 135 -5.65 -13.48 -7.29
CA GLU A 135 -4.99 -14.51 -6.45
C GLU A 135 -4.82 -14.06 -4.98
N GLU A 136 -4.77 -12.75 -4.73
CA GLU A 136 -4.68 -12.16 -3.40
C GLU A 136 -6.02 -12.09 -2.65
N SER A 137 -7.13 -12.43 -3.29
CA SER A 137 -8.46 -12.45 -2.68
C SER A 137 -8.92 -13.88 -2.42
N PRO A 138 -8.65 -14.47 -1.23
CA PRO A 138 -9.22 -15.78 -0.89
C PRO A 138 -10.75 -15.69 -0.91
N THR A 139 -11.40 -16.66 -1.53
CA THR A 139 -12.86 -16.85 -1.47
C THR A 139 -13.29 -16.92 -0.01
N GLY A 140 -14.06 -15.92 0.47
CA GLY A 140 -14.47 -15.79 1.89
C GLY A 140 -13.61 -14.85 2.75
N ALA A 141 -12.70 -14.07 2.14
CA ALA A 141 -11.95 -13.03 2.82
C ALA A 141 -12.53 -11.63 2.54
N ALA A 142 -12.80 -10.88 3.61
CA ALA A 142 -13.14 -9.46 3.56
C ALA A 142 -11.87 -8.60 3.58
N THR A 143 -11.90 -7.49 2.84
CA THR A 143 -10.84 -6.48 2.92
C THR A 143 -11.13 -5.49 4.04
N VAL A 144 -10.20 -5.36 4.99
CA VAL A 144 -10.28 -4.37 6.06
C VAL A 144 -9.12 -3.39 5.95
N THR A 145 -9.44 -2.10 6.03
CA THR A 145 -8.42 -1.03 6.07
C THR A 145 -8.33 -0.48 7.48
N ILE A 146 -7.11 -0.38 8.00
CA ILE A 146 -6.82 0.26 9.29
C ILE A 146 -5.69 1.27 9.12
N THR A 147 -5.87 2.45 9.71
CA THR A 147 -4.84 3.48 9.79
C THR A 147 -4.63 3.87 11.25
N TYR A 148 -3.37 3.86 11.69
CA TYR A 148 -2.98 4.26 13.04
C TYR A 148 -1.75 5.15 12.99
N GLY A 149 -1.68 6.14 13.88
CA GLY A 149 -0.62 7.13 13.87
C GLY A 149 -0.95 8.36 14.72
N ALA A 150 -0.05 9.34 14.69
CA ALA A 150 -0.11 10.55 15.52
C ALA A 150 -0.38 10.29 17.03
N PRO A 151 0.36 9.36 17.68
CA PRO A 151 0.13 9.06 19.08
C PRO A 151 0.47 10.25 19.99
N THR A 152 -0.29 10.37 21.09
CA THR A 152 0.07 11.30 22.16
C THR A 152 1.42 10.91 22.78
N ARG A 153 2.07 11.86 23.47
CA ARG A 153 3.35 11.57 24.17
C ARG A 153 3.22 10.39 25.14
N ALA A 154 2.15 10.35 25.92
CA ALA A 154 1.89 9.27 26.88
C ALA A 154 1.60 7.91 26.22
N ALA A 155 1.11 7.89 24.98
CA ALA A 155 0.94 6.65 24.21
C ALA A 155 2.28 6.16 23.67
N ARG A 156 3.15 7.06 23.20
CA ARG A 156 4.52 6.70 22.76
C ARG A 156 5.36 6.13 23.89
N GLU A 157 5.29 6.73 25.08
CA GLU A 157 6.00 6.24 26.27
C GLU A 157 5.49 4.85 26.71
N ARG A 158 4.26 4.46 26.33
CA ARG A 158 3.68 3.13 26.57
C ARG A 158 3.95 2.12 25.44
N GLY A 159 4.80 2.46 24.48
CA GLY A 159 5.13 1.57 23.37
C GLY A 159 4.05 1.50 22.30
N PHE A 160 3.33 2.60 22.01
CA PHE A 160 2.30 2.64 20.94
C PHE A 160 2.77 2.03 19.62
N TRP A 161 4.04 2.22 19.23
CA TRP A 161 4.60 1.69 17.99
C TRP A 161 4.98 0.21 18.07
N GLU A 162 4.91 -0.38 19.26
CA GLU A 162 5.18 -1.79 19.53
C GLU A 162 3.89 -2.60 19.66
N TRP A 163 2.73 -1.93 19.61
CA TRP A 163 1.45 -2.61 19.63
C TRP A 163 1.18 -3.29 18.27
N PRO A 164 0.68 -4.54 18.29
CA PRO A 164 0.25 -5.21 17.08
C PRO A 164 -1.09 -4.65 16.58
N VAL A 165 -1.39 -4.92 15.32
CA VAL A 165 -2.76 -4.83 14.80
C VAL A 165 -3.41 -6.19 15.00
N ARG A 166 -4.43 -6.25 15.84
CA ARG A 166 -5.17 -7.45 16.19
C ARG A 166 -6.42 -7.56 15.32
N ILE A 167 -6.70 -8.75 14.82
CA ILE A 167 -7.91 -9.06 14.06
C ILE A 167 -8.82 -9.86 14.97
N LEU A 168 -10.00 -9.29 15.24
CA LEU A 168 -10.99 -9.84 16.15
C LEU A 168 -12.21 -10.31 15.36
N ASP A 169 -12.75 -11.48 15.73
CA ASP A 169 -14.04 -11.95 15.22
C ASP A 169 -15.23 -11.19 15.86
N GLU A 170 -16.46 -11.60 15.52
CA GLU A 170 -17.69 -11.02 16.06
C GLU A 170 -17.81 -11.20 17.59
N ASP A 171 -17.25 -12.29 18.13
CA ASP A 171 -17.23 -12.62 19.55
C ASP A 171 -16.08 -11.92 20.32
N GLY A 172 -15.19 -11.22 19.62
CA GLY A 172 -14.03 -10.53 20.18
C GLY A 172 -12.82 -11.41 20.44
N GLN A 173 -12.77 -12.63 19.91
CA GLN A 173 -11.59 -13.50 19.94
C GLN A 173 -10.61 -13.11 18.83
N GLU A 174 -9.32 -13.25 19.13
CA GLU A 174 -8.25 -12.92 18.19
C GLU A 174 -8.01 -14.07 17.22
N VAL A 175 -8.41 -13.87 15.96
CA VAL A 175 -8.24 -14.83 14.86
C VAL A 175 -6.91 -14.65 14.11
N GLY A 176 -6.29 -13.48 14.28
CA GLY A 176 -4.96 -13.21 13.75
C GLY A 176 -4.43 -11.86 14.15
N ARG A 177 -3.18 -11.59 13.80
CA ARG A 177 -2.50 -10.35 14.16
C ARG A 177 -1.40 -9.99 13.18
N VAL A 178 -1.09 -8.71 13.09
CA VAL A 178 0.05 -8.17 12.36
C VAL A 178 1.00 -7.55 13.37
N SER A 179 2.24 -8.04 13.38
CA SER A 179 3.29 -7.51 14.24
C SER A 179 3.63 -6.06 13.87
N PRO A 180 4.24 -5.28 14.78
CA PRO A 180 4.74 -3.94 14.47
C PRO A 180 5.71 -3.90 13.28
N GLY A 181 6.48 -4.98 13.12
CA GLY A 181 7.38 -5.21 11.99
C GLY A 181 6.65 -5.40 10.66
N GLY A 182 5.35 -5.68 10.69
CA GLY A 182 4.52 -5.97 9.52
C GLY A 182 4.50 -7.44 9.14
N GLU A 183 4.75 -8.34 10.08
CA GLU A 183 4.64 -9.78 9.86
C GLU A 183 3.23 -10.22 10.26
N PRO A 184 2.42 -10.76 9.33
CA PRO A 184 1.11 -11.30 9.66
C PRO A 184 1.24 -12.69 10.31
N SER A 185 0.30 -13.02 11.19
CA SER A 185 0.14 -14.31 11.85
C SER A 185 -1.35 -14.65 11.97
N GLY A 186 -1.69 -15.94 11.84
CA GLY A 186 -3.08 -16.42 11.82
C GLY A 186 -3.71 -16.32 10.43
N GLU A 187 -5.04 -16.18 10.37
CA GLU A 187 -5.82 -16.11 9.11
C GLU A 187 -5.82 -14.71 8.49
N VAL A 188 -4.67 -14.04 8.49
CA VAL A 188 -4.56 -12.63 8.05
C VAL A 188 -3.47 -12.53 7.00
N ARG A 189 -3.74 -11.79 5.92
CA ARG A 189 -2.73 -11.43 4.91
C ARG A 189 -2.69 -9.92 4.73
N ILE A 190 -1.49 -9.39 4.55
CA ILE A 190 -1.30 -7.96 4.25
C ILE A 190 -1.32 -7.80 2.74
N LEU A 191 -2.31 -7.09 2.23
CA LEU A 191 -2.41 -6.74 0.81
C LEU A 191 -1.56 -5.50 0.50
N LYS A 192 -1.61 -4.51 1.40
CA LYS A 192 -0.87 -3.26 1.22
C LYS A 192 -0.46 -2.65 2.56
N ARG A 193 0.75 -2.09 2.61
CA ARG A 193 1.24 -1.29 3.73
C ARG A 193 1.84 0.01 3.20
N GLU A 194 1.36 1.14 3.73
CA GLU A 194 1.90 2.46 3.43
C GLU A 194 2.30 3.15 4.74
N THR A 195 3.44 3.83 4.72
CA THR A 195 3.90 4.67 5.82
C THR A 195 4.04 6.10 5.33
N SER A 196 3.55 7.04 6.12
CA SER A 196 3.66 8.47 5.84
C SER A 196 4.29 9.18 7.02
N SER A 197 5.17 10.15 6.73
CA SER A 197 5.79 10.96 7.76
C SER A 197 4.80 11.94 8.37
N GLY A 198 4.94 12.21 9.67
CA GLY A 198 4.01 13.06 10.40
C GLY A 198 4.39 13.22 11.87
N TYR A 199 3.55 13.95 12.61
CA TYR A 199 3.78 14.20 14.03
C TYR A 199 3.80 12.90 14.83
N GLY A 200 4.74 12.74 15.77
CA GLY A 200 4.79 11.59 16.68
C GLY A 200 5.25 10.26 16.08
N GLY A 201 5.85 10.26 14.88
CA GLY A 201 6.34 9.05 14.20
C GLY A 201 5.63 8.74 12.88
N GLY A 202 4.58 9.51 12.55
CA GLY A 202 3.86 9.40 11.28
C GLY A 202 2.56 8.61 11.38
N TYR A 203 2.14 8.06 10.24
CA TYR A 203 0.97 7.20 10.12
C TYR A 203 1.33 5.94 9.36
N VAL A 204 0.73 4.82 9.79
CA VAL A 204 0.79 3.54 9.10
C VAL A 204 -0.63 3.19 8.66
N SER A 205 -0.79 2.91 7.37
CA SER A 205 -2.04 2.43 6.78
C SER A 205 -1.82 1.02 6.27
N LEU A 206 -2.70 0.11 6.65
CA LEU A 206 -2.70 -1.30 6.24
C LEU A 206 -4.01 -1.63 5.54
N ILE A 207 -3.91 -2.35 4.43
CA ILE A 207 -5.02 -3.05 3.79
C ILE A 207 -4.78 -4.54 4.02
N LEU A 208 -5.73 -5.17 4.70
CA LEU A 208 -5.64 -6.56 5.16
C LEU A 208 -6.74 -7.39 4.51
N ALA A 209 -6.41 -8.61 4.11
CA ALA A 209 -7.40 -9.66 3.84
C ALA A 209 -7.59 -10.46 5.12
N VAL A 210 -8.83 -10.48 5.63
CA VAL A 210 -9.23 -11.14 6.88
C VAL A 210 -10.49 -11.98 6.64
N PRO A 211 -10.84 -12.95 7.50
CA PRO A 211 -12.09 -13.69 7.37
C PRO A 211 -13.31 -12.75 7.45
N GLU A 212 -14.40 -13.09 6.76
CA GLU A 212 -15.65 -12.32 6.83
C GLU A 212 -16.14 -12.13 8.28
N GLY A 213 -16.66 -10.93 8.59
CA GLY A 213 -17.13 -10.56 9.93
C GLY A 213 -16.05 -10.06 10.89
N CYS A 214 -14.77 -10.12 10.52
CA CYS A 214 -13.67 -9.69 11.39
C CYS A 214 -13.41 -8.17 11.35
N ARG A 215 -12.91 -7.61 12.45
CA ARG A 215 -12.47 -6.21 12.57
C ARG A 215 -11.00 -6.11 12.96
N ALA A 216 -10.33 -5.06 12.46
CA ALA A 216 -8.94 -4.76 12.82
C ALA A 216 -8.88 -3.69 13.92
N GLU A 217 -8.05 -3.91 14.93
CA GLU A 217 -7.81 -2.98 16.04
C GLU A 217 -6.31 -2.84 16.33
N HIS A 218 -5.81 -1.61 16.43
CA HIS A 218 -4.44 -1.35 16.85
C HIS A 218 -4.40 -1.07 18.37
N GLY A 219 -3.78 -1.96 19.14
CA GLY A 219 -3.77 -1.83 20.58
C GLY A 219 -2.94 -2.90 21.30
N PRO A 220 -2.70 -2.71 22.62
CA PRO A 220 -1.96 -3.67 23.41
C PRO A 220 -2.70 -5.01 23.43
N ALA A 221 -1.94 -6.10 23.31
CA ALA A 221 -2.50 -7.42 23.47
C ALA A 221 -2.64 -7.76 24.96
N PRO A 222 -3.77 -8.33 25.40
CA PRO A 222 -3.98 -8.69 26.80
C PRO A 222 -2.85 -9.62 27.29
N GLY A 223 -2.05 -9.15 28.25
CA GLY A 223 -0.97 -9.93 28.86
C GLY A 223 0.41 -9.79 28.21
N GLU A 224 0.54 -9.09 27.07
CA GLU A 224 1.84 -8.76 26.48
C GLU A 224 2.32 -7.39 26.99
N LYS A 225 3.49 -7.36 27.65
CA LYS A 225 4.14 -6.11 28.02
C LYS A 225 4.96 -5.59 26.86
N THR A 226 4.87 -4.28 26.59
CA THR A 226 5.75 -3.62 25.62
C THR A 226 7.20 -3.61 26.13
N TRP A 227 8.17 -3.48 25.22
CA TRP A 227 9.57 -3.25 25.59
C TRP A 227 9.71 -2.00 26.46
N ALA A 228 8.95 -0.94 26.14
CA ALA A 228 8.92 0.27 26.94
C ALA A 228 8.47 0.01 28.40
N GLU A 229 7.45 -0.83 28.59
CA GLU A 229 6.99 -1.22 29.93
C GLU A 229 8.04 -2.10 30.66
N GLN A 230 8.65 -3.04 29.95
CA GLN A 230 9.71 -3.89 30.52
C GLN A 230 10.94 -3.08 30.92
N GLU A 231 11.41 -2.16 30.07
CA GLU A 231 12.55 -1.29 30.36
C GLU A 231 12.24 -0.35 31.54
N ALA A 232 11.01 0.16 31.66
CA ALA A 232 10.59 0.96 32.79
C ALA A 232 10.60 0.18 34.10
N GLU A 233 10.10 -1.07 34.10
CA GLU A 233 10.15 -1.97 35.26
C GLU A 233 11.59 -2.35 35.63
N GLU A 234 12.43 -2.67 34.65
CA GLU A 234 13.85 -3.00 34.89
C GLU A 234 14.60 -1.80 35.46
N ARG A 235 14.38 -0.60 34.91
CA ARG A 235 14.97 0.64 35.42
C ARG A 235 14.50 0.95 36.82
N LEU A 236 13.21 0.78 37.11
CA LEU A 236 12.66 0.92 38.46
C LEU A 236 13.34 -0.03 39.44
N LEU A 237 13.43 -1.31 39.08
CA LEU A 237 14.05 -2.34 39.89
C LEU A 237 15.54 -2.07 40.11
N GLN A 238 16.26 -1.66 39.06
CA GLN A 238 17.66 -1.29 39.14
C GLN A 238 17.86 -0.08 40.06
N THR A 239 17.14 1.02 39.85
CA THR A 239 17.27 2.21 40.70
C THR A 239 16.87 1.91 42.15
N ALA A 240 15.81 1.13 42.38
CA ALA A 240 15.40 0.72 43.71
C ALA A 240 16.46 -0.14 44.42
N SER A 241 17.08 -1.08 43.68
CA SER A 241 18.15 -1.94 44.19
C SER A 241 19.42 -1.15 44.51
N GLU A 242 19.84 -0.23 43.63
CA GLU A 242 20.98 0.65 43.85
C GLU A 242 20.74 1.57 45.05
N TRP A 243 19.57 2.19 45.13
CA TRP A 243 19.19 3.05 46.24
C TRP A 243 19.21 2.30 47.58
N LEU A 244 18.69 1.07 47.61
CA LEU A 244 18.73 0.22 48.78
C LEU A 244 20.16 -0.20 49.15
N LYS A 245 21.04 -0.47 48.17
CA LYS A 245 22.46 -0.75 48.42
C LYS A 245 23.21 0.47 48.99
N THR A 246 22.95 1.66 48.46
CA THR A 246 23.63 2.89 48.87
C THR A 246 23.24 3.34 50.27
N TYR A 247 21.95 3.27 50.63
CA TYR A 247 21.44 3.82 51.88
C TYR A 247 21.06 2.77 52.93
N GLY A 248 21.00 1.48 52.54
CA GLY A 248 20.85 0.34 53.45
C GLY A 248 19.63 0.45 54.37
N LYS A 249 19.87 0.39 55.69
CA LYS A 249 18.81 0.44 56.71
C LYS A 249 17.97 1.71 56.66
N LYS A 250 18.55 2.84 56.22
CA LYS A 250 17.81 4.11 56.09
C LYS A 250 16.78 4.04 54.97
N ALA A 251 17.17 3.48 53.81
CA ALA A 251 16.28 3.24 52.69
C ALA A 251 15.10 2.33 53.09
N VAL A 252 15.38 1.23 53.80
CA VAL A 252 14.33 0.32 54.29
C VAL A 252 13.39 1.05 55.26
N HIS A 253 13.93 1.88 56.16
CA HIS A 253 13.10 2.64 57.10
C HIS A 253 12.19 3.64 56.38
N VAL A 254 12.71 4.35 55.38
CA VAL A 254 11.93 5.29 54.57
C VAL A 254 10.86 4.55 53.74
N ALA A 255 11.18 3.40 53.13
CA ALA A 255 10.22 2.67 52.29
C ALA A 255 9.13 1.91 53.06
N THR A 256 9.39 1.53 54.31
CA THR A 256 8.42 0.74 55.13
C THR A 256 7.60 1.59 56.09
N LYS A 257 7.95 2.86 56.28
CA LYS A 257 7.20 3.78 57.13
C LYS A 257 5.82 4.06 56.55
N GLU A 258 4.80 3.99 57.40
CA GLU A 258 3.48 4.49 57.04
C GLU A 258 3.48 6.01 57.06
N TYR A 259 3.11 6.61 55.94
CA TYR A 259 3.00 8.05 55.81
C TYR A 259 1.51 8.42 55.78
N PRO A 260 0.98 9.06 56.83
CA PRO A 260 -0.38 9.60 56.82
C PRO A 260 -0.48 10.92 56.01
N TYR A 261 0.53 11.23 55.19
CA TYR A 261 0.71 12.54 54.56
C TYR A 261 1.10 12.41 53.07
N GLY A 262 0.86 13.47 52.29
CA GLY A 262 1.15 13.52 50.87
C GLY A 262 2.63 13.63 50.48
N ARG A 263 2.91 13.38 49.19
CA ARG A 263 4.24 13.34 48.51
C ARG A 263 5.31 14.26 49.11
N ALA A 264 5.03 15.56 49.26
CA ALA A 264 6.03 16.54 49.71
C ALA A 264 6.63 16.23 51.09
N ARG A 265 5.82 15.72 52.02
CA ARG A 265 6.30 15.33 53.36
C ARG A 265 7.13 14.06 53.34
N VAL A 266 6.80 13.12 52.45
CA VAL A 266 7.60 11.90 52.23
C VAL A 266 8.98 12.27 51.71
N LEU A 267 9.06 13.17 50.72
CA LEU A 267 10.33 13.65 50.17
C LEU A 267 11.18 14.38 51.21
N ALA A 268 10.60 15.32 51.95
CA ALA A 268 11.30 16.04 53.01
C ALA A 268 11.79 15.09 54.12
N TYR A 269 11.01 14.05 54.44
CA TYR A 269 11.43 13.06 55.40
C TYR A 269 12.61 12.23 54.89
N ALA A 270 12.56 11.74 53.65
CA ALA A 270 13.64 10.99 53.02
C ALA A 270 14.95 11.81 52.99
N GLU A 271 14.87 13.10 52.64
CA GLU A 271 15.99 14.05 52.72
C GLU A 271 16.52 14.20 54.15
N SER A 272 15.65 14.36 55.15
CA SER A 272 16.06 14.48 56.56
C SER A 272 16.81 13.25 57.10
N GLN A 273 16.55 12.07 56.53
CA GLN A 273 17.25 10.83 56.90
C GLN A 273 18.61 10.70 56.17
N GLY A 274 18.94 11.64 55.27
CA GLY A 274 20.10 11.59 54.39
C GLY A 274 19.95 10.51 53.31
N CYS A 275 18.71 10.25 52.88
CA CYS A 275 18.34 9.22 51.93
C CYS A 275 17.39 9.81 50.88
N PRO A 276 17.85 10.77 50.06
CA PRO A 276 16.98 11.46 49.10
C PRO A 276 16.43 10.48 48.05
N ILE A 277 15.16 10.65 47.69
CA ILE A 277 14.50 9.85 46.65
C ILE A 277 14.97 10.33 45.27
N PRO A 278 15.27 9.42 44.32
CA PRO A 278 15.68 9.80 42.98
C PRO A 278 14.70 10.78 42.32
N ARG A 279 15.24 11.77 41.60
CA ARG A 279 14.46 12.87 41.01
C ARG A 279 13.39 12.40 40.01
N GLU A 280 13.61 11.25 39.39
CA GLU A 280 12.68 10.64 38.45
C GLU A 280 11.38 10.19 39.14
N TYR A 281 11.47 9.55 40.30
CA TYR A 281 10.31 9.10 41.09
C TYR A 281 9.77 10.16 42.05
N SER A 282 10.45 11.29 42.20
CA SER A 282 10.01 12.32 43.15
C SER A 282 8.91 13.22 42.58
N ARG A 283 8.67 13.25 41.27
CA ARG A 283 7.79 14.25 40.62
C ARG A 283 6.29 13.94 40.78
N GLN A 284 5.85 12.74 40.42
CA GLN A 284 4.45 12.33 40.55
C GLN A 284 4.25 11.48 41.81
N ALA A 285 3.03 11.47 42.33
CA ALA A 285 2.71 10.66 43.50
C ALA A 285 2.67 9.16 43.16
N SER A 286 2.17 8.78 41.98
CA SER A 286 2.16 7.40 41.48
C SER A 286 3.57 6.81 41.48
N ASP A 287 4.49 7.48 40.81
CA ASP A 287 5.87 7.02 40.59
C ASP A 287 6.63 6.89 41.92
N LEU A 288 6.36 7.82 42.86
CA LEU A 288 6.91 7.76 44.21
C LEU A 288 6.45 6.49 44.95
N TRP A 289 5.16 6.20 44.90
CA TRP A 289 4.61 5.05 45.62
C TRP A 289 5.03 3.73 44.99
N GLU A 290 5.10 3.67 43.66
CA GLU A 290 5.60 2.53 42.93
C GLU A 290 7.06 2.23 43.29
N PHE A 291 7.92 3.26 43.31
CA PHE A 291 9.30 3.17 43.76
C PHE A 291 9.43 2.67 45.20
N LEU A 292 8.71 3.27 46.15
CA LEU A 292 8.77 2.83 47.55
C LEU A 292 8.20 1.42 47.75
N GLY A 293 7.19 1.04 46.98
CA GLY A 293 6.62 -0.30 46.93
C GLY A 293 7.66 -1.33 46.48
N GLU A 294 8.39 -1.05 45.40
CA GLU A 294 9.43 -1.95 44.88
C GLU A 294 10.61 -2.08 45.86
N VAL A 295 11.06 -0.97 46.45
CA VAL A 295 12.10 -0.99 47.50
C VAL A 295 11.64 -1.84 48.70
N LYS A 296 10.38 -1.72 49.12
CA LYS A 296 9.80 -2.52 50.20
C LYS A 296 9.77 -4.02 49.83
N SER A 297 9.38 -4.36 48.62
CA SER A 297 9.39 -5.73 48.08
C SER A 297 10.81 -6.33 48.10
N LEU A 298 11.80 -5.59 47.60
CA LEU A 298 13.21 -6.00 47.61
C LEU A 298 13.76 -6.18 49.04
N ALA A 299 13.43 -5.26 49.96
CA ALA A 299 13.84 -5.35 51.36
C ALA A 299 13.24 -6.57 52.08
N GLN A 300 12.01 -6.97 51.74
CA GLN A 300 11.38 -8.18 52.27
C GLN A 300 12.03 -9.44 51.72
N LYS A 301 12.40 -9.47 50.43
CA LYS A 301 13.11 -10.59 49.82
C LYS A 301 14.50 -10.81 50.43
N GLN A 302 15.21 -9.76 50.85
CA GLN A 302 16.53 -9.87 51.52
C GLN A 302 16.46 -10.33 52.98
N LYS A 303 15.28 -10.34 53.60
CA LYS A 303 15.07 -10.81 54.99
C LYS A 303 14.72 -12.30 55.08
N LYS A 304 14.38 -12.94 53.95
CA LYS A 304 14.18 -14.39 53.83
C LYS A 304 15.52 -15.05 53.50
#